data_AF-A0A3E2GZ74-F1
#
_entry.id   AF-A0A3E2GZ74-F1
#
_cell.length_a   1.000
_cell.length_b   1.000
_cell.length_c   1.000
_cell.angle_alpha   90.00
_cell.angle_beta   90.00
_cell.angle_gamma   90.00
#
_symmetry.space_group_name_H-M   'P 1'
#
loop_
_entity.id
_entity.type
_entity.pdbx_description
1 polymer ?
#
loop_
_entity_poly.entity_id
_entity_poly.type
_entity_poly.pdbx_seq_one_letter_code
_entity_poly.pdbx_strand_id
1 'polypeptide(L)'
;MPRSTALMTYHHATEQALLRADFLTTNDLVTLQAFVLFLSINLFTTESTCVWSLTGLARRLTCSTPDSYSAFEQEMRKRLWWQLWYLDHRAVEDHGRDACSTDTFTNPELPRNINDANLDASDMVLSTDRQGWTEISFALIHFEIAQTSRKIDCAVSVWLNGCSGGFSGGSAPTVEWTAWGDSYASGVGSGAYIDGRRCLRYANAYPIFLRDDPDRLFTGLDVKMNYVACSEAKAEEVTDYQLYNTDQSSGQPNWQYYPRPSSGKPSVGTLSVGGDDIDFPGILNNCIIEGFPFPLSSGFTSRTCDEQRALTWSLISENGDHDEPNLELIAKIDSTIKSIVNYAHSQIGGNIFYLYMTGYGQFFNDQDPGCNTVTFARLANPKNDGKSHVLMATDLRQDFNLMILTLNAAIKQAVSQNDGSSVNVIVRYIDIDGLMGTGHRFCEPGIQEPDQDNPNLWFFHYPYGTDDTNDPTIQYLNSVEQANVNTLTWDQNSTLWVDYLNEFWSQVDETQLNQTVAGSGDVNAQLDIWPDIIGFHAKVFHPQVAYHEAIYDAIARQHISDLGVGAI
;
A
#
# COMPACT_ATOMS: atom_id res chain seq x y z
N MET A 1 -33.72 25.59 -49.47
CA MET A 1 -32.91 24.35 -49.52
C MET A 1 -33.05 23.64 -48.17
N PRO A 2 -33.31 22.33 -48.11
CA PRO A 2 -33.35 21.56 -46.85
C PRO A 2 -31.99 21.58 -46.14
N ARG A 3 -31.97 21.50 -44.79
CA ARG A 3 -30.75 21.58 -43.97
C ARG A 3 -29.68 20.57 -44.38
N SER A 4 -30.06 19.31 -44.61
CA SER A 4 -29.13 18.25 -45.04
C SER A 4 -28.52 18.54 -46.41
N THR A 5 -29.33 19.01 -47.35
CA THR A 5 -28.86 19.43 -48.68
C THR A 5 -27.92 20.64 -48.59
N ALA A 6 -28.22 21.61 -47.73
CA ALA A 6 -27.36 22.78 -47.51
C ALA A 6 -26.02 22.41 -46.90
N LEU A 7 -26.01 21.58 -45.87
CA LEU A 7 -24.78 21.09 -45.24
C LEU A 7 -23.90 20.36 -46.24
N MET A 8 -24.45 19.39 -46.99
CA MET A 8 -23.69 18.67 -48.01
C MET A 8 -23.16 19.60 -49.12
N THR A 9 -23.98 20.55 -49.58
CA THR A 9 -23.58 21.50 -50.64
C THR A 9 -22.44 22.41 -50.20
N TYR A 10 -22.56 23.04 -49.02
CA TYR A 10 -21.57 23.97 -48.53
C TYR A 10 -20.31 23.29 -48.00
N HIS A 11 -20.45 22.08 -47.45
CA HIS A 11 -19.30 21.24 -47.06
C HIS A 11 -18.45 20.92 -48.30
N HIS A 12 -19.05 20.37 -49.35
CA HIS A 12 -18.35 20.09 -50.60
C HIS A 12 -17.75 21.34 -51.25
N ALA A 13 -18.48 22.45 -51.25
CA ALA A 13 -17.96 23.72 -51.77
C ALA A 13 -16.72 24.20 -50.99
N THR A 14 -16.70 24.00 -49.66
CA THR A 14 -15.57 24.36 -48.80
C THR A 14 -14.36 23.46 -49.06
N GLU A 15 -14.56 22.14 -49.25
CA GLU A 15 -13.50 21.23 -49.65
C GLU A 15 -12.86 21.66 -50.98
N GLN A 16 -13.67 21.97 -51.98
CA GLN A 16 -13.19 22.42 -53.29
C GLN A 16 -12.45 23.77 -53.19
N ALA A 17 -12.88 24.67 -52.31
CA ALA A 17 -12.21 25.95 -52.08
C ALA A 17 -10.84 25.76 -51.41
N LEU A 18 -10.75 24.92 -50.37
CA LEU A 18 -9.49 24.58 -49.71
C LEU A 18 -8.51 23.92 -50.66
N LEU A 19 -8.98 22.96 -51.47
CA LEU A 19 -8.16 22.30 -52.50
C LEU A 19 -7.59 23.28 -53.52
N ARG A 20 -8.39 24.24 -53.99
CA ARG A 20 -7.93 25.30 -54.91
C ARG A 20 -6.96 26.29 -54.29
N ALA A 21 -6.97 26.41 -52.96
CA ALA A 21 -6.07 27.26 -52.20
C ALA A 21 -4.77 26.56 -51.79
N ASP A 22 -4.52 25.33 -52.28
CA ASP A 22 -3.35 24.51 -51.96
C ASP A 22 -3.09 24.42 -50.44
N PHE A 23 -4.16 24.19 -49.66
CA PHE A 23 -4.11 24.23 -48.19
C PHE A 23 -3.10 23.25 -47.56
N LEU A 24 -2.65 22.23 -48.29
CA LEU A 24 -1.68 21.23 -47.86
C LEU A 24 -0.22 21.71 -47.86
N THR A 25 0.06 22.82 -48.53
CA THR A 25 1.41 23.39 -48.67
C THR A 25 1.43 24.89 -48.40
N THR A 26 0.28 25.48 -48.05
CA THR A 26 0.14 26.90 -47.78
C THR A 26 0.84 27.32 -46.48
N ASN A 27 1.35 28.54 -46.49
CA ASN A 27 1.71 29.26 -45.27
C ASN A 27 0.86 30.53 -45.11
N ASP A 28 -0.21 30.69 -45.89
CA ASP A 28 -1.12 31.81 -45.77
C ASP A 28 -2.02 31.66 -44.53
N LEU A 29 -2.04 32.68 -43.67
CA LEU A 29 -2.77 32.65 -42.41
C LEU A 29 -4.28 32.44 -42.63
N VAL A 30 -4.85 33.09 -43.64
CA VAL A 30 -6.29 33.03 -43.92
C VAL A 30 -6.70 31.63 -44.36
N THR A 31 -5.89 31.01 -45.22
CA THR A 31 -6.09 29.63 -45.67
C THR A 31 -5.97 28.63 -44.51
N LEU A 32 -5.00 28.85 -43.60
CA LEU A 32 -4.87 28.04 -42.38
C LEU A 32 -6.07 28.20 -41.44
N GLN A 33 -6.55 29.44 -41.22
CA GLN A 33 -7.75 29.70 -40.42
C GLN A 33 -8.98 29.00 -41.00
N ALA A 34 -9.20 29.12 -42.31
CA ALA A 34 -10.29 28.46 -43.00
C ALA A 34 -10.22 26.93 -42.85
N PHE A 35 -9.02 26.36 -42.93
CA PHE A 35 -8.80 24.93 -42.73
C PHE A 35 -9.10 24.49 -41.29
N VAL A 36 -8.61 25.20 -40.27
CA VAL A 36 -8.89 24.89 -38.85
C VAL A 36 -10.37 25.01 -38.50
N LEU A 37 -11.07 26.02 -39.05
CA LEU A 37 -12.52 26.16 -38.89
C LEU A 37 -13.27 24.99 -39.54
N PHE A 38 -12.85 24.59 -40.75
CA PHE A 38 -13.41 23.41 -41.41
C PHE A 38 -13.24 22.15 -40.55
N LEU A 39 -12.06 21.93 -39.96
CA LEU A 39 -11.81 20.80 -39.06
C LEU A 39 -12.67 20.86 -37.79
N SER A 40 -12.79 22.04 -37.18
CA SER A 40 -13.57 22.26 -35.96
C SER A 40 -15.06 21.92 -36.16
N ILE A 41 -15.62 22.25 -37.33
CA ILE A 41 -17.01 21.93 -37.67
C ILE A 41 -17.16 20.43 -37.95
N ASN A 42 -16.20 19.85 -38.69
CA ASN A 42 -16.26 18.44 -39.09
C ASN A 42 -16.11 17.45 -37.95
N LEU A 43 -15.42 17.84 -36.87
CA LEU A 43 -15.32 17.04 -35.65
C LEU A 43 -16.71 16.67 -35.09
N PHE A 44 -17.73 17.54 -35.28
CA PHE A 44 -19.09 17.32 -34.79
C PHE A 44 -20.04 16.69 -35.82
N THR A 45 -19.61 16.49 -37.07
CA THR A 45 -20.53 16.12 -38.17
C THR A 45 -20.09 14.94 -39.03
N THR A 46 -18.86 14.45 -38.91
CA THR A 46 -18.27 13.42 -39.78
C THR A 46 -17.46 12.38 -39.01
N GLU A 47 -16.97 11.35 -39.71
CA GLU A 47 -16.05 10.33 -39.16
C GLU A 47 -14.79 10.98 -38.57
N SER A 48 -14.65 10.84 -37.25
CA SER A 48 -13.59 11.40 -36.41
C SER A 48 -12.17 11.05 -36.87
N THR A 49 -11.98 9.90 -37.54
CA THR A 49 -10.67 9.42 -38.03
C THR A 49 -10.06 10.34 -39.10
N CYS A 50 -10.90 10.89 -39.99
CA CYS A 50 -10.46 11.79 -41.05
C CYS A 50 -10.03 13.14 -40.47
N VAL A 51 -10.81 13.66 -39.52
CA VAL A 51 -10.52 14.91 -38.81
C VAL A 51 -9.20 14.81 -38.04
N TRP A 52 -8.94 13.67 -37.37
CA TRP A 52 -7.68 13.42 -36.67
C TRP A 52 -6.46 13.50 -37.61
N SER A 53 -6.53 12.79 -38.74
CA SER A 53 -5.45 12.76 -39.74
C SER A 53 -5.17 14.15 -40.33
N LEU A 54 -6.22 14.91 -40.63
CA LEU A 54 -6.10 16.27 -41.16
C LEU A 54 -5.64 17.28 -40.11
N THR A 55 -5.98 17.08 -38.83
CA THR A 55 -5.50 17.91 -37.71
C THR A 55 -3.99 17.75 -37.51
N GLY A 56 -3.47 16.53 -37.56
CA GLY A 56 -2.03 16.28 -37.51
C GLY A 56 -1.27 16.94 -38.67
N LEU A 57 -1.87 16.98 -39.86
CA LEU A 57 -1.33 17.68 -41.03
C LEU A 57 -1.35 19.21 -40.86
N ALA A 58 -2.47 19.76 -40.38
CA ALA A 58 -2.60 21.18 -40.08
C ALA A 58 -1.56 21.66 -39.06
N ARG A 59 -1.32 20.86 -38.00
CA ARG A 59 -0.29 21.15 -36.98
C ARG A 59 1.10 21.30 -37.62
N ARG A 60 1.47 20.39 -38.54
CA ARG A 60 2.77 20.46 -39.25
C ARG A 60 2.93 21.73 -40.07
N LEU A 61 1.85 22.24 -40.66
CA LEU A 61 1.87 23.50 -41.42
C LEU A 61 2.11 24.72 -40.50
N THR A 62 1.59 24.67 -39.27
CA THR A 62 1.76 25.74 -38.28
C THR A 62 3.12 25.74 -37.56
N CYS A 63 3.92 24.67 -37.68
CA CYS A 63 5.24 24.56 -37.04
C CYS A 63 6.35 25.38 -37.72
N SER A 64 6.06 26.10 -38.79
CA SER A 64 7.04 26.92 -39.51
C SER A 64 7.24 28.28 -38.82
N THR A 65 8.47 28.54 -38.36
CA THR A 65 8.89 29.83 -37.77
C THR A 65 9.77 30.63 -38.73
N PRO A 66 9.23 31.62 -39.44
CA PRO A 66 10.00 32.75 -39.92
C PRO A 66 9.98 33.86 -38.86
N ASP A 67 11.15 34.41 -38.55
CA ASP A 67 11.34 35.60 -37.68
C ASP A 67 10.75 36.90 -38.28
N SER A 68 9.85 36.79 -39.28
CA SER A 68 9.42 37.89 -40.14
C SER A 68 7.92 38.21 -40.09
N TYR A 69 7.14 37.60 -39.21
CA TYR A 69 5.70 37.88 -39.07
C TYR A 69 5.43 39.13 -38.24
N SER A 70 4.36 39.86 -38.56
CA SER A 70 3.88 40.97 -37.72
C SER A 70 3.41 40.47 -36.35
N ALA A 71 3.33 41.36 -35.36
CA ALA A 71 2.88 40.99 -34.01
C ALA A 71 1.46 40.38 -34.03
N PHE A 72 0.58 40.90 -34.88
CA PHE A 72 -0.75 40.36 -35.12
C PHE A 72 -0.70 38.93 -35.68
N GLU A 73 0.11 38.68 -36.71
CA GLU A 73 0.19 37.36 -37.34
C GLU A 73 0.79 36.31 -36.41
N GLN A 74 1.76 36.69 -35.58
CA GLN A 74 2.31 35.81 -34.53
C GLN A 74 1.24 35.40 -33.52
N GLU A 75 0.42 36.34 -33.06
CA GLU A 75 -0.68 36.06 -32.12
C GLU A 75 -1.78 35.19 -32.75
N MET A 76 -2.15 35.44 -34.01
CA MET A 76 -3.13 34.61 -34.71
C MET A 76 -2.63 33.18 -34.95
N ARG A 77 -1.34 33.01 -35.27
CA ARG A 77 -0.72 31.69 -35.41
C ARG A 77 -0.64 30.95 -34.08
N LYS A 78 -0.34 31.66 -32.99
CA LYS A 78 -0.36 31.12 -31.62
C LYS A 78 -1.76 30.63 -31.24
N ARG A 79 -2.81 31.42 -31.52
CA ARG A 79 -4.22 31.03 -31.30
C ARG A 79 -4.60 29.78 -32.12
N LEU A 80 -4.21 29.73 -33.39
CA LEU A 80 -4.45 28.56 -34.25
C LEU A 80 -3.76 27.30 -33.74
N TRP A 81 -2.52 27.43 -33.27
CA TRP A 81 -1.75 26.32 -32.71
C TRP A 81 -2.47 25.69 -31.52
N TRP A 82 -2.94 26.51 -30.57
CA TRP A 82 -3.68 26.04 -29.40
C TRP A 82 -5.05 25.43 -29.75
N GLN A 83 -5.74 25.97 -30.74
CA GLN A 83 -6.98 25.37 -31.25
C GLN A 83 -6.73 23.99 -31.89
N LEU A 84 -5.67 23.86 -32.69
CA LEU A 84 -5.26 22.58 -33.27
C LEU A 84 -4.84 21.57 -32.21
N TRP A 85 -4.18 22.04 -31.14
CA TRP A 85 -3.88 21.19 -29.99
C TRP A 85 -5.13 20.59 -29.37
N TYR A 86 -6.15 21.42 -29.16
CA TYR A 86 -7.42 20.97 -28.58
C TYR A 86 -8.14 19.97 -29.50
N LEU A 87 -8.18 20.25 -30.82
CA LEU A 87 -8.80 19.35 -31.80
C LEU A 87 -8.11 17.98 -31.84
N ASP A 88 -6.78 17.94 -31.72
CA ASP A 88 -6.01 16.69 -31.73
C ASP A 88 -6.32 15.84 -30.48
N HIS A 89 -6.39 16.47 -29.30
CA HIS A 89 -6.70 15.78 -28.05
C HIS A 89 -8.14 15.29 -27.99
N ARG A 90 -9.10 16.09 -28.44
CA ARG A 90 -10.51 15.64 -28.53
C ARG A 90 -10.69 14.51 -29.52
N ALA A 91 -10.01 14.57 -30.67
CA ALA A 91 -10.04 13.47 -31.62
C ALA A 91 -9.42 12.20 -31.01
N VAL A 92 -8.35 12.30 -30.21
CA VAL A 92 -7.73 11.19 -29.48
C VAL A 92 -8.68 10.57 -28.45
N GLU A 93 -9.33 11.40 -27.62
CA GLU A 93 -10.35 10.98 -26.65
C GLU A 93 -11.50 10.18 -27.30
N ASP A 94 -12.04 10.66 -28.42
CA ASP A 94 -13.15 10.02 -29.14
C ASP A 94 -12.79 8.62 -29.69
N HIS A 95 -11.49 8.31 -29.91
CA HIS A 95 -11.05 7.00 -30.43
C HIS A 95 -10.48 6.06 -29.36
N GLY A 96 -10.34 6.51 -28.11
CA GLY A 96 -9.68 5.73 -27.06
C GLY A 96 -8.26 5.28 -27.43
N ARG A 97 -7.52 6.13 -28.17
CA ARG A 97 -6.12 5.90 -28.57
C ARG A 97 -5.25 7.01 -28.03
N ASP A 98 -3.97 6.75 -27.74
CA ASP A 98 -3.02 7.77 -27.30
C ASP A 98 -2.65 8.75 -28.43
N ALA A 99 -2.38 10.00 -28.06
CA ALA A 99 -1.95 11.05 -28.99
C ALA A 99 -0.53 10.74 -29.51
N CYS A 100 -0.40 10.34 -30.78
CA CYS A 100 0.89 10.11 -31.44
C CYS A 100 1.64 11.42 -31.82
N SER A 101 1.71 12.43 -30.94
CA SER A 101 2.45 13.66 -31.20
C SER A 101 3.65 13.79 -30.26
N THR A 102 4.85 13.65 -30.83
CA THR A 102 6.08 14.21 -30.23
C THR A 102 6.06 15.72 -30.48
N ASP A 103 5.39 16.48 -29.61
CA ASP A 103 5.39 17.95 -29.70
C ASP A 103 6.84 18.46 -29.50
N THR A 104 7.42 19.02 -30.56
CA THR A 104 8.78 19.58 -30.57
C THR A 104 8.90 20.90 -29.79
N PHE A 105 7.78 21.48 -29.34
CA PHE A 105 7.75 22.72 -28.56
C PHE A 105 7.65 22.42 -27.06
N THR A 106 8.80 22.39 -26.41
CA THR A 106 8.95 22.42 -24.95
C THR A 106 8.43 23.76 -24.40
N ASN A 107 7.12 23.80 -24.10
CA ASN A 107 6.41 24.91 -23.45
C ASN A 107 5.98 26.07 -24.37
N PRO A 108 4.92 25.89 -25.18
CA PRO A 108 4.34 26.97 -26.00
C PRO A 108 3.72 28.05 -25.10
N GLU A 109 3.96 29.31 -25.45
CA GLU A 109 3.38 30.47 -24.76
C GLU A 109 1.87 30.54 -25.01
N LEU A 110 1.09 30.91 -23.99
CA LEU A 110 -0.36 31.10 -24.11
C LEU A 110 -0.68 32.36 -24.96
N PRO A 111 -1.83 32.40 -25.65
CA PRO A 111 -2.33 33.61 -26.29
C PRO A 111 -2.48 34.77 -25.31
N ARG A 112 -2.36 36.01 -25.80
CA ARG A 112 -2.53 37.19 -24.94
C ARG A 112 -4.00 37.38 -24.55
N ASN A 113 -4.25 37.77 -23.31
CA ASN A 113 -5.59 38.07 -22.80
C ASN A 113 -6.04 39.47 -23.25
N ILE A 114 -6.40 39.61 -24.51
CA ILE A 114 -6.82 40.86 -25.17
C ILE A 114 -8.10 40.64 -25.99
N ASN A 115 -8.95 41.67 -26.10
CA ASN A 115 -10.16 41.62 -26.93
C ASN A 115 -9.79 41.76 -28.40
N ASP A 116 -10.61 41.21 -29.29
CA ASP A 116 -10.32 41.22 -30.73
C ASP A 116 -10.36 42.64 -31.31
N ALA A 117 -11.12 43.55 -30.71
CA ALA A 117 -11.10 44.98 -31.05
C ALA A 117 -9.76 45.68 -30.79
N ASN A 118 -8.84 45.02 -30.08
CA ASN A 118 -7.48 45.50 -29.81
C ASN A 118 -6.40 44.76 -30.62
N LEU A 119 -6.81 43.93 -31.59
CA LEU A 119 -5.91 43.29 -32.55
C LEU A 119 -5.89 44.08 -33.85
N ASP A 120 -4.83 44.84 -34.10
CA ASP A 120 -4.60 45.54 -35.37
C ASP A 120 -3.41 44.92 -36.12
N ALA A 121 -3.61 44.62 -37.41
CA ALA A 121 -2.57 44.08 -38.27
C ALA A 121 -1.40 45.05 -38.51
N SER A 122 -1.61 46.35 -38.26
CA SER A 122 -0.61 47.41 -38.39
C SER A 122 0.23 47.66 -37.13
N ASP A 123 -0.11 47.03 -36.00
CA ASP A 123 0.62 47.20 -34.75
C ASP A 123 2.00 46.52 -34.80
N MET A 124 3.05 47.30 -34.49
CA MET A 124 4.41 46.77 -34.36
C MET A 124 4.58 45.94 -33.08
N VAL A 125 3.76 46.19 -32.06
CA VAL A 125 3.77 45.51 -30.76
C VAL A 125 2.32 45.43 -30.25
N LEU A 126 1.88 44.24 -29.84
CA LEU A 126 0.54 44.06 -29.25
C LEU A 126 0.45 44.65 -27.84
N SER A 127 -0.75 45.11 -27.46
CA SER A 127 -1.03 45.57 -26.10
C SER A 127 -0.77 44.50 -25.05
N THR A 128 -0.42 44.93 -23.84
CA THR A 128 -0.22 44.04 -22.68
C THR A 128 -1.50 43.33 -22.29
N ASP A 129 -1.36 42.19 -21.60
CA ASP A 129 -2.51 41.43 -21.10
C ASP A 129 -3.42 42.27 -20.21
N ARG A 130 -4.72 42.17 -20.46
CA ARG A 130 -5.73 42.84 -19.66
C ARG A 130 -5.96 42.08 -18.36
N GLN A 131 -6.17 42.83 -17.28
CA GLN A 131 -6.69 42.28 -16.03
C GLN A 131 -8.23 42.12 -16.15
N GLY A 132 -8.73 40.89 -16.03
CA GLY A 132 -10.16 40.55 -16.13
C GLY A 132 -10.55 39.81 -17.42
N TRP A 133 -11.86 39.61 -17.60
CA TRP A 133 -12.42 38.83 -18.72
C TRP A 133 -12.30 39.55 -20.06
N THR A 134 -11.96 38.79 -21.10
CA THR A 134 -11.94 39.15 -22.52
C THR A 134 -12.61 38.06 -23.35
N GLU A 135 -12.77 38.30 -24.65
CA GLU A 135 -13.35 37.32 -25.59
C GLU A 135 -12.56 36.00 -25.65
N ILE A 136 -11.24 36.02 -25.40
CA ILE A 136 -10.41 34.80 -25.41
C ILE A 136 -10.33 34.11 -24.04
N SER A 137 -10.88 34.68 -22.97
CA SER A 137 -10.73 34.12 -21.61
C SER A 137 -11.22 32.68 -21.49
N PHE A 138 -12.32 32.30 -22.16
CA PHE A 138 -12.79 30.92 -22.12
C PHE A 138 -11.80 29.96 -22.82
N ALA A 139 -11.20 30.38 -23.94
CA ALA A 139 -10.19 29.60 -24.61
C ALA A 139 -8.91 29.50 -23.77
N LEU A 140 -8.49 30.58 -23.10
CA LEU A 140 -7.34 30.58 -22.19
C LEU A 140 -7.52 29.60 -21.03
N ILE A 141 -8.71 29.52 -20.43
CA ILE A 141 -8.99 28.51 -19.39
C ILE A 141 -8.76 27.09 -19.93
N HIS A 142 -9.26 26.79 -21.14
CA HIS A 142 -9.04 25.48 -21.75
C HIS A 142 -7.56 25.21 -22.06
N PHE A 143 -6.83 26.23 -22.52
CA PHE A 143 -5.41 26.12 -22.84
C PHE A 143 -4.53 25.99 -21.58
N GLU A 144 -4.92 26.61 -20.46
CA GLU A 144 -4.25 26.45 -19.17
C GLU A 144 -4.48 25.05 -18.57
N ILE A 145 -5.71 24.53 -18.64
CA ILE A 145 -6.02 23.14 -18.27
C ILE A 145 -5.17 22.19 -19.11
N ALA A 146 -5.15 22.38 -20.43
CA ALA A 146 -4.32 21.63 -21.37
C ALA A 146 -2.82 21.65 -21.03
N GLN A 147 -2.27 22.83 -20.76
CA GLN A 147 -0.86 22.99 -20.37
C GLN A 147 -0.55 22.27 -19.06
N THR A 148 -1.52 22.25 -18.13
CA THR A 148 -1.41 21.57 -16.84
C THR A 148 -1.47 20.06 -17.00
N SER A 149 -2.42 19.52 -17.77
CA SER A 149 -2.49 18.10 -18.13
C SER A 149 -1.18 17.60 -18.74
N ARG A 150 -0.61 18.36 -19.69
CA ARG A 150 0.69 18.01 -20.28
C ARG A 150 1.85 18.05 -19.28
N LYS A 151 1.84 18.98 -18.31
CA LYS A 151 2.87 19.02 -17.25
C LYS A 151 2.76 17.80 -16.34
N ILE A 152 1.55 17.30 -16.09
CA ILE A 152 1.29 16.05 -15.36
C ILE A 152 1.83 14.87 -16.19
N ASP A 153 1.44 14.75 -17.46
CA ASP A 153 1.91 13.67 -18.35
C ASP A 153 3.44 13.68 -18.52
N CYS A 154 4.03 14.87 -18.62
CA CYS A 154 5.48 15.05 -18.77
C CYS A 154 6.23 14.75 -17.46
N ALA A 155 5.70 15.17 -16.30
CA ALA A 155 6.28 14.84 -15.00
C ALA A 155 6.29 13.33 -14.76
N VAL A 156 5.21 12.65 -15.17
CA VAL A 156 5.13 11.19 -15.19
C VAL A 156 6.17 10.60 -16.15
N SER A 157 6.32 11.14 -17.37
CA SER A 157 7.30 10.64 -18.36
C SER A 157 8.77 10.87 -17.97
N VAL A 158 9.09 11.97 -17.28
CA VAL A 158 10.45 12.32 -16.82
C VAL A 158 10.85 11.46 -15.62
N TRP A 159 9.90 11.06 -14.79
CA TRP A 159 10.10 10.06 -13.74
C TRP A 159 10.39 8.66 -14.32
N LEU A 160 9.81 8.34 -15.49
CA LEU A 160 9.83 6.97 -16.05
C LEU A 160 11.02 6.65 -16.98
N ASN A 161 11.57 7.58 -17.76
CA ASN A 161 12.49 7.24 -18.87
C ASN A 161 13.70 8.18 -19.00
N GLY A 162 14.56 8.26 -17.98
CA GLY A 162 15.83 9.03 -18.03
C GLY A 162 16.44 9.09 -19.45
N CYS A 163 16.32 10.25 -20.11
CA CYS A 163 16.75 10.55 -21.47
C CYS A 163 16.79 9.38 -22.48
N SER A 164 15.68 9.06 -23.18
CA SER A 164 15.61 8.87 -24.65
C SER A 164 14.24 8.34 -25.10
N GLY A 165 13.77 8.83 -26.24
CA GLY A 165 12.37 8.75 -26.66
C GLY A 165 11.87 7.41 -27.21
N GLY A 166 10.54 7.35 -27.31
CA GLY A 166 9.76 6.36 -28.05
C GLY A 166 8.82 5.54 -27.14
N PHE A 167 7.54 5.93 -27.05
CA PHE A 167 6.51 5.12 -26.39
C PHE A 167 5.98 4.05 -27.36
N SER A 168 6.42 2.81 -27.16
CA SER A 168 5.62 1.64 -27.52
C SER A 168 4.55 1.43 -26.46
N GLY A 169 3.31 1.14 -26.86
CA GLY A 169 2.16 0.95 -25.96
C GLY A 169 2.53 0.13 -24.72
N GLY A 170 2.38 0.75 -23.55
CA GLY A 170 2.73 0.16 -22.27
C GLY A 170 1.49 -0.01 -21.40
N SER A 171 1.45 -1.13 -20.68
CA SER A 171 0.63 -1.32 -19.48
C SER A 171 0.77 -0.13 -18.52
N ALA A 172 -0.23 0.07 -17.64
CA ALA A 172 -0.13 1.05 -16.56
C ALA A 172 1.25 0.93 -15.86
N PRO A 173 1.90 2.06 -15.50
CA PRO A 173 3.20 2.01 -14.84
C PRO A 173 3.10 1.19 -13.56
N THR A 174 3.96 0.17 -13.45
CA THR A 174 3.95 -0.75 -12.32
C THR A 174 4.82 -0.18 -11.18
N VAL A 175 4.23 0.01 -10.01
CA VAL A 175 4.94 0.26 -8.75
C VAL A 175 5.21 -1.09 -8.09
N GLU A 176 6.47 -1.42 -7.90
CA GLU A 176 6.84 -2.64 -7.17
C GLU A 176 6.95 -2.35 -5.68
N TRP A 177 6.11 -3.05 -4.91
CA TRP A 177 5.95 -2.92 -3.47
C TRP A 177 6.39 -4.21 -2.79
N THR A 178 7.14 -4.14 -1.70
CA THR A 178 7.47 -5.32 -0.89
C THR A 178 7.01 -5.14 0.56
N ALA A 179 6.29 -6.14 1.08
CA ALA A 179 5.82 -6.14 2.46
C ALA A 179 6.62 -7.13 3.30
N TRP A 180 7.47 -6.60 4.17
CA TRP A 180 8.23 -7.32 5.19
C TRP A 180 7.52 -7.24 6.53
N GLY A 181 7.91 -8.15 7.43
CA GLY A 181 7.54 -8.06 8.83
C GLY A 181 7.03 -9.36 9.41
N ASP A 182 6.35 -9.18 10.54
CA ASP A 182 5.80 -10.22 11.40
C ASP A 182 4.37 -10.61 11.02
N SER A 183 3.63 -11.14 11.99
CA SER A 183 2.26 -11.60 11.88
C SER A 183 1.23 -10.50 11.63
N TYR A 184 1.53 -9.24 12.01
CA TYR A 184 0.68 -8.09 11.69
C TYR A 184 0.76 -7.74 10.21
N ALA A 185 1.90 -7.97 9.55
CA ALA A 185 2.01 -7.85 8.11
C ALA A 185 1.51 -9.10 7.37
N SER A 186 1.72 -10.30 7.90
CA SER A 186 1.20 -11.55 7.31
C SER A 186 -0.34 -11.67 7.41
N GLY A 187 -0.94 -10.89 8.33
CA GLY A 187 -2.38 -10.81 8.53
C GLY A 187 -2.97 -12.10 9.06
N VAL A 188 -2.33 -12.72 10.06
CA VAL A 188 -2.75 -14.02 10.60
C VAL A 188 -4.26 -14.04 10.90
N GLY A 189 -4.98 -14.92 10.20
CA GLY A 189 -6.42 -15.12 10.35
C GLY A 189 -7.32 -14.18 9.56
N SER A 190 -6.76 -13.24 8.77
CA SER A 190 -7.51 -12.24 8.01
C SER A 190 -8.01 -12.79 6.65
N GLY A 191 -9.15 -13.46 6.66
CA GLY A 191 -9.79 -13.95 5.43
C GLY A 191 -9.22 -15.28 4.94
N ALA A 192 -9.10 -15.46 3.62
CA ALA A 192 -8.60 -16.71 3.05
C ALA A 192 -7.08 -16.83 3.21
N TYR A 193 -6.60 -18.01 3.60
CA TYR A 193 -5.17 -18.31 3.61
C TYR A 193 -4.61 -18.35 2.18
N ILE A 194 -3.43 -17.75 1.99
CA ILE A 194 -2.73 -17.72 0.70
C ILE A 194 -1.66 -18.82 0.68
N ASP A 195 -0.64 -18.66 1.51
CA ASP A 195 0.53 -19.54 1.55
C ASP A 195 1.38 -19.29 2.82
N GLY A 196 2.59 -19.85 2.81
CA GLY A 196 3.63 -19.50 3.77
C GLY A 196 3.83 -20.52 4.88
N ARG A 197 2.99 -21.56 4.95
CA ARG A 197 2.97 -22.52 6.06
C ARG A 197 2.91 -21.74 7.39
N ARG A 198 3.99 -21.74 8.16
CA ARG A 198 4.09 -21.02 9.43
C ARG A 198 4.20 -19.50 9.26
N CYS A 199 4.54 -19.00 8.08
CA CYS A 199 4.45 -17.57 7.80
C CYS A 199 3.02 -17.05 7.79
N LEU A 200 2.00 -17.91 7.63
CA LEU A 200 0.59 -17.57 7.84
C LEU A 200 0.19 -16.28 7.09
N ARG A 201 0.33 -16.27 5.75
CA ARG A 201 -0.04 -15.12 4.91
C ARG A 201 -1.48 -15.23 4.42
N TYR A 202 -2.26 -14.17 4.59
CA TYR A 202 -3.71 -14.17 4.32
C TYR A 202 -4.13 -13.07 3.32
N ALA A 203 -5.29 -13.29 2.69
CA ALA A 203 -5.81 -12.50 1.59
C ALA A 203 -6.42 -11.15 1.98
N ASN A 204 -6.77 -10.94 3.25
CA ASN A 204 -7.32 -9.65 3.71
C ASN A 204 -6.36 -8.93 4.66
N ALA A 205 -5.06 -9.16 4.48
CA ALA A 205 -4.01 -8.42 5.16
C ALA A 205 -3.78 -7.06 4.47
N TYR A 206 -3.29 -6.07 5.22
CA TYR A 206 -3.07 -4.72 4.67
C TYR A 206 -2.13 -4.70 3.44
N PRO A 207 -1.09 -5.56 3.30
CA PRO A 207 -0.30 -5.62 2.07
C PRO A 207 -1.10 -6.03 0.84
N ILE A 208 -2.10 -6.90 1.02
CA ILE A 208 -2.97 -7.32 -0.08
C ILE A 208 -3.94 -6.20 -0.46
N PHE A 209 -4.47 -5.46 0.52
CA PHE A 209 -5.26 -4.26 0.23
C PHE A 209 -4.45 -3.17 -0.48
N LEU A 210 -3.15 -3.00 -0.18
CA LEU A 210 -2.27 -2.11 -0.94
C LEU A 210 -2.10 -2.53 -2.40
N ARG A 211 -2.10 -3.84 -2.68
CA ARG A 211 -2.07 -4.38 -4.05
C ARG A 211 -3.40 -4.16 -4.78
N ASP A 212 -4.49 -4.52 -4.11
CA ASP A 212 -5.83 -4.55 -4.71
C ASP A 212 -6.47 -3.16 -4.80
N ASP A 213 -6.00 -2.24 -3.96
CA ASP A 213 -6.40 -0.83 -3.88
C ASP A 213 -7.92 -0.66 -3.97
N PRO A 214 -8.68 -1.25 -3.02
CA PRO A 214 -10.15 -1.30 -3.10
C PRO A 214 -10.78 0.10 -3.19
N ASP A 215 -10.16 1.10 -2.56
CA ASP A 215 -10.62 2.49 -2.56
C ASP A 215 -10.08 3.31 -3.74
N ARG A 216 -9.32 2.68 -4.64
CA ARG A 216 -8.76 3.28 -5.86
C ARG A 216 -7.88 4.50 -5.60
N LEU A 217 -7.14 4.49 -4.48
CA LEU A 217 -6.25 5.57 -4.08
C LEU A 217 -5.05 5.72 -5.03
N PHE A 218 -4.63 4.63 -5.67
CA PHE A 218 -3.52 4.57 -6.64
C PHE A 218 -4.01 4.60 -8.11
N THR A 219 -5.14 5.28 -8.39
CA THR A 219 -5.73 5.34 -9.74
C THR A 219 -4.69 5.61 -10.84
N GLY A 220 -4.54 4.67 -11.78
CA GLY A 220 -3.60 4.76 -12.91
C GLY A 220 -2.24 4.10 -12.67
N LEU A 221 -1.99 3.53 -11.49
CA LEU A 221 -0.83 2.71 -11.16
C LEU A 221 -1.22 1.22 -11.10
N ASP A 222 -0.29 0.35 -11.48
CA ASP A 222 -0.40 -1.10 -11.24
C ASP A 222 0.52 -1.46 -10.07
N VAL A 223 0.00 -2.05 -8.99
CA VAL A 223 0.82 -2.39 -7.82
C VAL A 223 1.24 -3.86 -7.92
N LYS A 224 2.53 -4.10 -8.16
CA LYS A 224 3.12 -5.44 -8.03
C LYS A 224 3.56 -5.64 -6.59
N MET A 225 2.86 -6.52 -5.87
CA MET A 225 3.18 -6.83 -4.47
C MET A 225 4.06 -8.08 -4.33
N ASN A 226 5.19 -7.92 -3.67
CA ASN A 226 6.04 -9.00 -3.16
C ASN A 226 5.71 -9.21 -1.68
N TYR A 227 4.92 -10.24 -1.38
CA TYR A 227 4.40 -10.47 -0.02
C TYR A 227 5.30 -11.42 0.77
N VAL A 228 6.31 -10.88 1.46
CA VAL A 228 7.37 -11.69 2.10
C VAL A 228 7.25 -11.81 3.62
N ALA A 229 6.33 -11.07 4.24
CA ALA A 229 6.05 -11.12 5.67
C ALA A 229 5.82 -12.55 6.17
N CYS A 230 6.19 -12.77 7.43
CA CYS A 230 6.14 -14.08 8.06
C CYS A 230 5.79 -13.93 9.53
N SER A 231 4.74 -14.63 9.97
CA SER A 231 4.35 -14.66 11.38
C SER A 231 5.51 -15.02 12.30
N GLU A 232 5.57 -14.35 13.45
CA GLU A 232 6.56 -14.54 14.53
C GLU A 232 7.98 -14.04 14.21
N ALA A 233 8.15 -13.24 13.15
CA ALA A 233 9.46 -12.74 12.76
C ALA A 233 9.94 -11.60 13.67
N LYS A 234 11.07 -11.83 14.36
CA LYS A 234 11.82 -10.77 15.05
C LYS A 234 12.52 -9.83 14.06
N ALA A 235 12.95 -8.67 14.54
CA ALA A 235 13.65 -7.68 13.73
C ALA A 235 14.86 -8.27 12.98
N GLU A 236 15.72 -9.04 13.65
CA GLU A 236 16.90 -9.65 13.03
C GLU A 236 16.53 -10.72 11.97
N GLU A 237 15.46 -11.48 12.22
CA GLU A 237 15.02 -12.55 11.34
C GLU A 237 14.43 -12.05 10.02
N VAL A 238 13.89 -10.83 9.98
CA VAL A 238 13.52 -10.18 8.72
C VAL A 238 14.75 -10.06 7.80
N THR A 239 15.90 -9.69 8.37
CA THR A 239 17.14 -9.55 7.60
C THR A 239 17.66 -10.90 7.12
N ASP A 240 17.61 -11.91 7.99
CA ASP A 240 18.10 -13.25 7.68
C ASP A 240 17.22 -14.01 6.69
N TYR A 241 15.91 -13.78 6.74
CA TYR A 241 14.94 -14.67 6.09
C TYR A 241 13.96 -14.02 5.12
N GLN A 242 13.88 -12.69 5.02
CA GLN A 242 12.92 -12.04 4.13
C GLN A 242 13.56 -11.22 2.99
N LEU A 243 14.88 -10.97 2.99
CA LEU A 243 15.57 -10.13 1.99
C LEU A 243 16.14 -10.89 0.77
N TYR A 244 15.51 -11.99 0.34
CA TYR A 244 15.98 -12.75 -0.83
C TYR A 244 15.58 -12.10 -2.15
N ASN A 245 16.42 -12.18 -3.18
CA ASN A 245 16.12 -11.64 -4.52
C ASN A 245 15.50 -12.67 -5.49
N THR A 246 15.29 -13.89 -5.03
CA THR A 246 14.71 -14.99 -5.79
C THR A 246 13.85 -15.84 -4.89
N ASP A 247 12.76 -16.39 -5.43
CA ASP A 247 11.88 -17.29 -4.69
C ASP A 247 12.67 -18.49 -4.19
N GLN A 248 12.59 -18.76 -2.89
CA GLN A 248 13.19 -19.94 -2.29
C GLN A 248 12.09 -20.95 -2.01
N SER A 249 12.10 -22.01 -2.80
CA SER A 249 11.21 -23.15 -2.62
C SER A 249 11.79 -24.23 -1.69
N SER A 250 12.79 -23.90 -0.87
CA SER A 250 13.45 -24.84 0.05
C SER A 250 13.13 -24.52 1.50
N GLY A 251 12.83 -25.55 2.29
CA GLY A 251 12.74 -25.47 3.75
C GLY A 251 14.09 -25.29 4.47
N GLN A 252 15.17 -25.03 3.74
CA GLN A 252 16.52 -24.77 4.28
C GLN A 252 16.93 -23.32 3.99
N PRO A 253 17.74 -22.65 4.85
CA PRO A 253 18.33 -23.16 6.09
C PRO A 253 17.33 -23.19 7.25
N ASN A 254 16.20 -22.48 7.11
CA ASN A 254 15.13 -22.45 8.09
C ASN A 254 13.80 -22.85 7.39
N TRP A 255 13.09 -23.80 7.98
CA TRP A 255 11.85 -24.35 7.44
C TRP A 255 10.63 -23.50 7.80
N GLN A 256 10.71 -22.69 8.87
CA GLN A 256 9.64 -21.80 9.33
C GLN A 256 9.28 -20.76 8.26
N TYR A 257 10.31 -20.18 7.65
CA TYR A 257 10.13 -19.10 6.68
C TYR A 257 9.74 -19.60 5.28
N TYR A 258 9.61 -20.92 5.08
CA TYR A 258 9.33 -21.50 3.77
C TYR A 258 7.82 -21.61 3.48
N PRO A 259 7.36 -21.31 2.24
CA PRO A 259 8.10 -20.71 1.13
C PRO A 259 8.49 -19.25 1.39
N ARG A 260 9.70 -18.87 0.95
CA ARG A 260 10.19 -17.48 1.00
C ARG A 260 10.08 -16.86 -0.40
N PRO A 261 9.10 -16.00 -0.65
CA PRO A 261 9.01 -15.28 -1.92
C PRO A 261 10.19 -14.31 -2.07
N SER A 262 10.50 -13.96 -3.31
CA SER A 262 11.46 -12.90 -3.61
C SER A 262 10.96 -11.56 -3.08
N SER A 263 11.84 -10.80 -2.43
CA SER A 263 11.66 -9.39 -2.12
C SER A 263 11.70 -8.48 -3.36
N GLY A 264 12.03 -9.02 -4.54
CA GLY A 264 11.92 -8.34 -5.82
C GLY A 264 12.83 -7.11 -5.96
N LYS A 265 12.32 -6.06 -6.61
CA LYS A 265 13.00 -4.77 -6.83
C LYS A 265 12.13 -3.60 -6.36
N PRO A 266 11.90 -3.48 -5.05
CA PRO A 266 10.88 -2.58 -4.54
C PRO A 266 11.32 -1.12 -4.62
N SER A 267 10.43 -0.28 -5.16
CA SER A 267 10.49 1.17 -5.01
C SER A 267 9.75 1.66 -3.76
N VAL A 268 8.85 0.82 -3.23
CA VAL A 268 8.07 1.09 -2.02
C VAL A 268 8.06 -0.16 -1.14
N GLY A 269 7.99 -0.01 0.18
CA GLY A 269 7.82 -1.13 1.07
C GLY A 269 7.15 -0.80 2.39
N THR A 270 6.73 -1.85 3.09
CA THR A 270 6.17 -1.78 4.44
C THR A 270 6.88 -2.71 5.39
N LEU A 271 6.92 -2.37 6.67
CA LEU A 271 7.54 -3.16 7.73
C LEU A 271 6.70 -3.14 9.01
N SER A 272 6.43 -4.31 9.61
CA SER A 272 5.97 -4.46 11.00
C SER A 272 6.93 -5.40 11.74
N VAL A 273 7.60 -4.92 12.79
CA VAL A 273 8.48 -5.74 13.66
C VAL A 273 8.57 -5.12 15.06
N GLY A 274 8.96 -5.94 16.05
CA GLY A 274 9.24 -5.52 17.42
C GLY A 274 8.35 -6.18 18.46
N GLY A 275 7.14 -6.63 18.09
CA GLY A 275 6.24 -7.33 19.02
C GLY A 275 6.80 -8.66 19.53
N ASP A 276 7.43 -9.44 18.65
CA ASP A 276 8.07 -10.71 19.01
C ASP A 276 9.42 -10.50 19.73
N ASP A 277 10.10 -9.38 19.48
CA ASP A 277 11.36 -9.01 20.16
C ASP A 277 11.17 -8.74 21.66
N ILE A 278 9.96 -8.38 22.09
CA ILE A 278 9.61 -8.08 23.50
C ILE A 278 8.86 -9.22 24.20
N ASP A 279 8.75 -10.39 23.56
CA ASP A 279 8.01 -11.56 24.05
C ASP A 279 6.52 -11.26 24.35
N PHE A 280 5.85 -10.51 23.47
CA PHE A 280 4.41 -10.28 23.59
C PHE A 280 3.56 -11.57 23.60
N PRO A 281 3.90 -12.63 22.82
CA PRO A 281 3.26 -13.94 22.97
C PRO A 281 3.35 -14.48 24.41
N GLY A 282 4.44 -14.21 25.13
CA GLY A 282 4.60 -14.54 26.54
C GLY A 282 3.58 -13.83 27.44
N ILE A 283 3.28 -12.55 27.18
CA ILE A 283 2.21 -11.80 27.89
C ILE A 283 0.85 -12.44 27.64
N LEU A 284 0.54 -12.78 26.38
CA LEU A 284 -0.71 -13.49 26.06
C LEU A 284 -0.80 -14.81 26.82
N ASN A 285 0.27 -15.61 26.83
CA ASN A 285 0.29 -16.91 27.49
C ASN A 285 0.21 -16.82 29.01
N ASN A 286 1.00 -15.96 29.66
CA ASN A 286 1.18 -15.96 31.11
C ASN A 286 0.27 -14.96 31.85
N CYS A 287 -0.34 -13.99 31.16
CA CYS A 287 -1.20 -12.98 31.79
C CYS A 287 -2.64 -12.97 31.30
N ILE A 288 -2.89 -13.15 29.99
CA ILE A 288 -4.20 -12.85 29.39
C ILE A 288 -5.01 -14.14 29.18
N ILE A 289 -4.47 -15.10 28.43
CA ILE A 289 -5.14 -16.35 28.07
C ILE A 289 -4.84 -17.48 29.07
N GLU A 290 -3.77 -17.36 29.86
CA GLU A 290 -3.32 -18.33 30.87
C GLU A 290 -3.12 -19.74 30.29
N GLY A 291 -2.24 -19.82 29.30
CA GLY A 291 -1.93 -21.04 28.57
C GLY A 291 -2.69 -21.12 27.25
N PHE A 292 -1.95 -20.94 26.16
CA PHE A 292 -2.45 -21.26 24.83
C PHE A 292 -2.99 -22.72 24.78
N PRO A 293 -3.86 -23.07 23.82
CA PRO A 293 -4.22 -24.46 23.63
C PRO A 293 -2.99 -25.28 23.26
N PHE A 294 -2.91 -26.47 23.83
CA PHE A 294 -1.88 -27.45 23.50
C PHE A 294 -2.02 -27.86 22.01
N PRO A 295 -0.94 -27.98 21.22
CA PRO A 295 0.49 -27.97 21.60
C PRO A 295 1.14 -26.57 21.67
N LEU A 296 0.44 -25.49 21.32
CA LEU A 296 1.01 -24.14 21.27
C LEU A 296 1.37 -23.57 22.67
N SER A 297 0.78 -24.11 23.74
CA SER A 297 1.18 -23.80 25.13
C SER A 297 2.61 -24.19 25.48
N SER A 298 3.15 -25.16 24.76
CA SER A 298 4.44 -25.75 25.07
C SER A 298 5.55 -24.84 24.54
N GLY A 299 6.66 -24.73 25.27
CA GLY A 299 7.76 -23.83 24.93
C GLY A 299 7.72 -22.46 25.57
N PHE A 300 6.58 -22.04 26.12
CA PHE A 300 6.55 -20.86 26.98
C PHE A 300 7.18 -21.20 28.33
N THR A 301 8.06 -20.32 28.81
CA THR A 301 8.43 -20.35 30.23
C THR A 301 7.18 -20.07 31.05
N SER A 302 6.81 -21.01 31.92
CA SER A 302 5.76 -20.80 32.90
C SER A 302 6.19 -19.70 33.85
N ARG A 303 5.53 -18.53 33.75
CA ARG A 303 5.76 -17.38 34.63
C ARG A 303 4.44 -16.97 35.27
N THR A 304 4.51 -16.41 36.46
CA THR A 304 3.42 -15.56 36.95
C THR A 304 3.28 -14.34 36.02
N CYS A 305 2.10 -13.72 36.01
CA CYS A 305 1.92 -12.53 35.18
C CYS A 305 2.92 -11.42 35.56
N ASP A 306 3.23 -11.24 36.85
CA ASP A 306 4.21 -10.23 37.29
C ASP A 306 5.63 -10.55 36.79
N GLU A 307 6.06 -11.82 36.81
CA GLU A 307 7.35 -12.24 36.28
C GLU A 307 7.44 -12.04 34.76
N GLN A 308 6.37 -12.34 34.02
CA GLN A 308 6.34 -12.10 32.57
C GLN A 308 6.37 -10.61 32.25
N ARG A 309 5.58 -9.79 32.96
CA ARG A 309 5.57 -8.33 32.79
C ARG A 309 6.94 -7.74 33.08
N ALA A 310 7.62 -8.19 34.13
CA ALA A 310 8.98 -7.76 34.43
C ALA A 310 9.99 -8.11 33.31
N LEU A 311 9.86 -9.30 32.70
CA LEU A 311 10.67 -9.67 31.54
C LEU A 311 10.40 -8.75 30.35
N THR A 312 9.13 -8.59 29.94
CA THR A 312 8.76 -7.73 28.82
C THR A 312 9.21 -6.28 29.06
N TRP A 313 9.07 -5.76 30.28
CA TRP A 313 9.59 -4.44 30.65
C TRP A 313 11.10 -4.33 30.50
N SER A 314 11.86 -5.38 30.86
CA SER A 314 13.32 -5.39 30.68
C SER A 314 13.77 -5.41 29.21
N LEU A 315 12.91 -5.87 28.30
CA LEU A 315 13.18 -5.93 26.85
C LEU A 315 12.81 -4.62 26.14
N ILE A 316 11.90 -3.83 26.72
CA ILE A 316 11.32 -2.65 26.05
C ILE A 316 11.68 -1.31 26.69
N SER A 317 12.04 -1.30 27.97
CA SER A 317 12.41 -0.09 28.71
C SER A 317 13.89 -0.09 29.08
N GLU A 318 14.54 1.07 28.97
CA GLU A 318 15.92 1.27 29.43
C GLU A 318 15.99 1.46 30.95
N ASN A 319 14.93 2.02 31.54
CA ASN A 319 14.87 2.41 32.93
C ASN A 319 13.70 1.72 33.68
N GLY A 320 13.66 1.89 35.00
CA GLY A 320 12.60 1.32 35.85
C GLY A 320 11.29 2.12 35.88
N ASP A 321 11.23 3.28 35.21
CA ASP A 321 10.06 4.16 35.16
C ASP A 321 9.19 3.93 33.91
N HIS A 322 9.63 3.03 33.01
CA HIS A 322 8.88 2.51 31.85
C HIS A 322 8.56 3.56 30.76
N ASP A 323 9.24 4.71 30.78
CA ASP A 323 9.00 5.84 29.86
C ASP A 323 10.08 6.01 28.79
N GLU A 324 11.27 5.44 28.98
CA GLU A 324 12.37 5.47 28.02
C GLU A 324 12.53 4.12 27.30
N PRO A 325 12.38 4.07 25.97
CA PRO A 325 12.52 2.80 25.26
C PRO A 325 13.95 2.25 25.29
N ASN A 326 14.06 0.93 25.34
CA ASN A 326 15.31 0.19 25.40
C ASN A 326 16.19 0.46 24.17
N LEU A 327 17.45 0.82 24.40
CA LEU A 327 18.38 1.19 23.32
C LEU A 327 18.80 0.02 22.43
N GLU A 328 18.83 -1.20 22.96
CA GLU A 328 19.13 -2.41 22.19
C GLU A 328 18.00 -2.74 21.22
N LEU A 329 16.74 -2.64 21.67
CA LEU A 329 15.56 -2.82 20.81
C LEU A 329 15.54 -1.79 19.68
N ILE A 330 15.78 -0.51 19.98
CA ILE A 330 15.90 0.54 18.97
C ILE A 330 16.99 0.19 17.95
N ALA A 331 18.16 -0.26 18.41
CA ALA A 331 19.28 -0.60 17.53
C ALA A 331 18.98 -1.80 16.61
N LYS A 332 18.27 -2.82 17.11
CA LYS A 332 17.82 -3.96 16.29
C LYS A 332 16.90 -3.51 15.17
N ILE A 333 15.87 -2.73 15.49
CA ILE A 333 14.91 -2.20 14.51
C ILE A 333 15.61 -1.29 13.49
N ASP A 334 16.48 -0.38 13.95
CA ASP A 334 17.28 0.49 13.09
C ASP A 334 18.17 -0.31 12.11
N SER A 335 18.82 -1.36 12.59
CA SER A 335 19.64 -2.27 11.76
C SER A 335 18.81 -2.96 10.67
N THR A 336 17.59 -3.39 11.00
CA THR A 336 16.66 -4.00 10.05
C THR A 336 16.20 -3.00 8.99
N ILE A 337 15.84 -1.77 9.39
CA ILE A 337 15.49 -0.69 8.45
C ILE A 337 16.66 -0.43 7.49
N LYS A 338 17.88 -0.29 8.00
CA LYS A 338 19.08 -0.07 7.18
C LYS A 338 19.31 -1.22 6.19
N SER A 339 19.10 -2.46 6.63
CA SER A 339 19.26 -3.64 5.77
C SER A 339 18.24 -3.65 4.63
N ILE A 340 16.98 -3.30 4.90
CA ILE A 340 15.93 -3.15 3.89
C ILE A 340 16.27 -2.01 2.90
N VAL A 341 16.65 -0.83 3.40
CA VAL A 341 17.02 0.31 2.56
C VAL A 341 18.20 -0.03 1.64
N ASN A 342 19.25 -0.65 2.19
CA ASN A 342 20.41 -1.09 1.43
C ASN A 342 20.04 -2.13 0.37
N TYR A 343 19.20 -3.10 0.73
CA TYR A 343 18.67 -4.08 -0.20
C TYR A 343 17.93 -3.38 -1.35
N ALA A 344 16.92 -2.57 -1.05
CA ALA A 344 16.09 -1.91 -2.05
C ALA A 344 16.93 -1.04 -2.99
N HIS A 345 17.80 -0.18 -2.44
CA HIS A 345 18.71 0.67 -3.22
C HIS A 345 19.61 -0.12 -4.16
N SER A 346 20.12 -1.28 -3.71
CA SER A 346 20.93 -2.17 -4.57
C SER A 346 20.12 -2.73 -5.75
N GLN A 347 18.81 -2.91 -5.58
CA GLN A 347 17.92 -3.45 -6.61
C GLN A 347 17.44 -2.38 -7.61
N ILE A 348 17.22 -1.16 -7.15
CA ILE A 348 16.65 -0.05 -7.95
C ILE A 348 17.68 0.97 -8.45
N GLY A 349 18.98 0.67 -8.28
CA GLY A 349 20.06 1.54 -8.76
C GLY A 349 20.17 2.88 -8.02
N GLY A 350 19.77 2.91 -6.75
CA GLY A 350 19.82 4.12 -5.90
C GLY A 350 18.72 5.15 -6.16
N ASN A 351 17.66 4.79 -6.89
CA ASN A 351 16.44 5.59 -7.00
C ASN A 351 15.76 5.80 -5.63
N ILE A 352 14.79 6.70 -5.57
CA ILE A 352 14.05 6.97 -4.32
C ILE A 352 13.34 5.70 -3.86
N PHE A 353 13.53 5.36 -2.60
CA PHE A 353 12.86 4.26 -1.91
C PHE A 353 12.02 4.80 -0.75
N TYR A 354 10.77 4.36 -0.69
CA TYR A 354 9.82 4.71 0.38
C TYR A 354 9.60 3.49 1.27
N LEU A 355 9.73 3.66 2.59
CA LEU A 355 9.46 2.62 3.58
C LEU A 355 8.45 3.12 4.62
N TYR A 356 7.34 2.40 4.77
CA TYR A 356 6.29 2.69 5.74
C TYR A 356 6.31 1.66 6.86
N MET A 357 6.79 2.06 8.03
CA MET A 357 6.86 1.18 9.20
C MET A 357 5.64 1.40 10.10
N THR A 358 4.86 0.35 10.33
CA THR A 358 3.68 0.41 11.20
C THR A 358 4.07 0.24 12.66
N GLY A 359 3.34 0.92 13.56
CA GLY A 359 3.33 0.57 14.98
C GLY A 359 2.44 -0.64 15.29
N TYR A 360 2.03 -0.74 16.56
CA TYR A 360 1.03 -1.70 17.08
C TYR A 360 -0.07 -0.95 17.83
N GLY A 361 -1.27 -1.52 17.89
CA GLY A 361 -2.40 -0.93 18.61
C GLY A 361 -2.47 -1.37 20.08
N GLN A 362 -2.83 -0.45 20.98
CA GLN A 362 -3.21 -0.75 22.36
C GLN A 362 -4.42 -1.70 22.40
N PHE A 363 -4.35 -2.77 23.18
CA PHE A 363 -5.38 -3.81 23.16
C PHE A 363 -6.63 -3.47 23.98
N PHE A 364 -6.48 -2.67 25.03
CA PHE A 364 -7.55 -2.48 26.00
C PHE A 364 -7.96 -1.02 26.08
N ASN A 365 -9.27 -0.74 26.18
CA ASN A 365 -9.70 0.44 26.91
C ASN A 365 -9.25 0.24 28.36
N ASP A 366 -8.58 1.22 28.96
CA ASP A 366 -7.99 1.13 30.30
C ASP A 366 -8.63 2.09 31.30
N GLN A 367 -9.82 2.62 30.97
CA GLN A 367 -10.55 3.58 31.79
C GLN A 367 -11.87 3.01 32.34
N ASP A 368 -12.53 2.09 31.62
CA ASP A 368 -13.80 1.53 32.07
C ASP A 368 -13.61 0.55 33.25
N PRO A 369 -14.11 0.85 34.46
CA PRO A 369 -14.03 -0.09 35.59
C PRO A 369 -14.84 -1.37 35.37
N GLY A 370 -15.77 -1.40 34.40
CA GLY A 370 -16.57 -2.58 34.07
C GLY A 370 -15.73 -3.83 33.74
N CYS A 371 -14.51 -3.64 33.23
CA CYS A 371 -13.61 -4.76 32.92
C CYS A 371 -12.79 -5.28 34.11
N ASN A 372 -12.82 -4.61 35.27
CA ASN A 372 -11.94 -4.96 36.40
C ASN A 372 -12.21 -6.35 37.01
N THR A 373 -13.37 -6.94 36.70
CA THR A 373 -13.75 -8.28 37.15
C THR A 373 -13.72 -9.32 36.02
N VAL A 374 -13.27 -8.94 34.83
CA VAL A 374 -13.22 -9.80 33.65
C VAL A 374 -11.90 -10.55 33.63
N THR A 375 -11.94 -11.84 33.29
CA THR A 375 -10.76 -12.62 32.93
C THR A 375 -10.90 -13.11 31.50
N PHE A 376 -9.82 -13.06 30.74
CA PHE A 376 -9.71 -13.64 29.41
C PHE A 376 -9.09 -15.05 29.44
N ALA A 377 -8.87 -15.61 30.64
CA ALA A 377 -8.31 -16.95 30.79
C ALA A 377 -9.17 -17.98 30.04
N ARG A 378 -8.51 -18.80 29.23
CA ARG A 378 -9.14 -19.79 28.34
C ARG A 378 -10.04 -20.76 29.08
N LEU A 379 -9.55 -21.32 30.19
CA LEU A 379 -10.26 -22.35 30.94
C LEU A 379 -11.41 -21.78 31.79
N ALA A 380 -11.42 -20.47 32.05
CA ALA A 380 -12.46 -19.80 32.81
C ALA A 380 -13.68 -19.38 31.96
N ASN A 381 -13.59 -19.53 30.64
CA ASN A 381 -14.58 -19.02 29.69
C ASN A 381 -14.99 -20.10 28.67
N PRO A 382 -16.29 -20.17 28.29
CA PRO A 382 -17.41 -19.37 28.82
C PRO A 382 -17.88 -19.86 30.20
N LYS A 383 -17.31 -20.95 30.72
CA LYS A 383 -17.67 -21.55 32.00
C LYS A 383 -16.50 -21.42 32.96
N ASN A 384 -16.78 -20.83 34.12
CA ASN A 384 -15.82 -20.71 35.21
C ASN A 384 -15.36 -22.10 35.67
N ASP A 385 -14.05 -22.32 35.74
CA ASP A 385 -13.42 -23.59 36.15
C ASP A 385 -13.22 -23.71 37.67
N GLY A 386 -13.61 -22.69 38.43
CA GLY A 386 -13.49 -22.60 39.89
C GLY A 386 -12.12 -22.17 40.39
N LYS A 387 -11.19 -21.76 39.53
CA LYS A 387 -9.84 -21.34 39.91
C LYS A 387 -9.70 -19.83 39.95
N SER A 388 -8.59 -19.39 40.55
CA SER A 388 -8.19 -17.98 40.53
C SER A 388 -7.49 -17.68 39.21
N HIS A 389 -7.87 -16.58 38.58
CA HIS A 389 -7.32 -16.09 37.32
C HIS A 389 -6.96 -14.61 37.42
N VAL A 390 -6.07 -14.17 36.54
CA VAL A 390 -5.74 -12.76 36.33
C VAL A 390 -6.99 -12.05 35.82
N LEU A 391 -7.32 -10.95 36.50
CA LEU A 391 -8.41 -10.07 36.12
C LEU A 391 -7.85 -8.87 35.37
N MET A 392 -8.59 -8.37 34.38
CA MET A 392 -8.24 -7.17 33.60
C MET A 392 -8.54 -5.89 34.38
N ALA A 393 -7.93 -5.80 35.56
CA ALA A 393 -7.94 -4.62 36.39
C ALA A 393 -7.39 -3.40 35.62
N THR A 394 -7.82 -2.21 36.05
CA THR A 394 -7.48 -0.94 35.41
C THR A 394 -5.96 -0.76 35.30
N ASP A 395 -5.24 -1.00 36.38
CA ASP A 395 -3.78 -0.90 36.44
C ASP A 395 -3.08 -1.88 35.49
N LEU A 396 -3.58 -3.12 35.40
CA LEU A 396 -3.02 -4.12 34.49
C LEU A 396 -3.23 -3.74 33.02
N ARG A 397 -4.42 -3.23 32.65
CA ARG A 397 -4.70 -2.74 31.30
C ARG A 397 -3.85 -1.51 30.96
N GLN A 398 -3.67 -0.59 31.90
CA GLN A 398 -2.79 0.57 31.75
C GLN A 398 -1.33 0.13 31.52
N ASP A 399 -0.87 -0.90 32.23
CA ASP A 399 0.48 -1.42 32.07
C ASP A 399 0.70 -2.05 30.68
N PHE A 400 -0.22 -2.90 30.21
CA PHE A 400 -0.14 -3.48 28.86
C PHE A 400 -0.20 -2.41 27.76
N ASN A 401 -1.06 -1.40 27.93
CA ASN A 401 -1.13 -0.28 27.02
C ASN A 401 0.17 0.53 27.01
N LEU A 402 0.77 0.77 28.18
CA LEU A 402 2.05 1.46 28.28
C LEU A 402 3.16 0.67 27.57
N MET A 403 3.18 -0.66 27.66
CA MET A 403 4.14 -1.48 26.87
C MET A 403 4.01 -1.20 25.37
N ILE A 404 2.78 -1.14 24.84
CA ILE A 404 2.57 -0.85 23.42
C ILE A 404 3.00 0.58 23.05
N LEU A 405 2.72 1.55 23.92
CA LEU A 405 3.16 2.94 23.72
C LEU A 405 4.69 3.06 23.73
N THR A 406 5.37 2.37 24.63
CA THR A 406 6.84 2.35 24.69
C THR A 406 7.44 1.61 23.48
N LEU A 407 6.80 0.56 22.98
CA LEU A 407 7.21 -0.15 21.75
C LEU A 407 7.11 0.78 20.54
N ASN A 408 5.97 1.45 20.42
CA ASN A 408 5.73 2.43 19.36
C ASN A 408 6.73 3.59 19.44
N ALA A 409 7.15 4.01 20.64
CA ALA A 409 8.19 5.00 20.82
C ALA A 409 9.58 4.51 20.34
N ALA A 410 9.97 3.26 20.66
CA ALA A 410 11.19 2.64 20.11
C ALA A 410 11.17 2.60 18.57
N ILE A 411 10.05 2.17 17.99
CA ILE A 411 9.85 2.13 16.53
C ILE A 411 9.97 3.53 15.92
N LYS A 412 9.25 4.52 16.48
CA LYS A 412 9.31 5.93 16.05
C LYS A 412 10.75 6.45 16.07
N GLN A 413 11.50 6.12 17.12
CA GLN A 413 12.88 6.54 17.25
C GLN A 413 13.79 5.88 16.20
N ALA A 414 13.65 4.58 15.94
CA ALA A 414 14.41 3.89 14.89
C ALA A 414 14.08 4.43 13.48
N VAL A 415 12.81 4.71 13.19
CA VAL A 415 12.39 5.36 11.94
C VAL A 415 13.05 6.74 11.79
N SER A 416 13.04 7.56 12.85
CA SER A 416 13.62 8.92 12.81
C SER A 416 15.13 8.94 12.55
N GLN A 417 15.85 7.86 12.86
CA GLN A 417 17.27 7.71 12.56
C GLN A 417 17.55 7.45 11.08
N ASN A 418 16.54 7.01 10.33
CA ASN A 418 16.67 6.58 8.93
C ASN A 418 15.94 7.51 7.95
N ASP A 419 14.90 8.22 8.38
CA ASP A 419 14.18 9.15 7.52
C ASP A 419 15.07 10.31 7.08
N GLY A 420 15.19 10.52 5.76
CA GLY A 420 16.10 11.52 5.20
C GLY A 420 17.59 11.22 5.41
N SER A 421 17.96 9.99 5.80
CA SER A 421 19.36 9.55 5.89
C SER A 421 20.12 9.69 4.56
N SER A 422 19.39 9.70 3.45
CA SER A 422 19.85 10.05 2.10
C SER A 422 18.73 10.75 1.35
N VAL A 423 19.08 11.55 0.33
CA VAL A 423 18.11 12.25 -0.54
C VAL A 423 17.13 11.31 -1.25
N ASN A 424 17.48 10.03 -1.36
CA ASN A 424 16.69 9.00 -2.03
C ASN A 424 16.09 7.97 -1.05
N VAL A 425 15.95 8.32 0.23
CA VAL A 425 15.37 7.44 1.26
C VAL A 425 14.34 8.23 2.06
N ILE A 426 13.11 7.74 2.04
CA ILE A 426 12.00 8.27 2.84
C ILE A 426 11.49 7.14 3.72
N VAL A 427 11.53 7.32 5.04
CA VAL A 427 11.05 6.32 6.00
C VAL A 427 10.02 6.98 6.90
N ARG A 428 8.79 6.45 6.93
CA ARG A 428 7.71 7.01 7.74
C ARG A 428 7.21 6.02 8.76
N TYR A 429 6.88 6.55 9.93
CA TYR A 429 6.11 5.81 10.93
C TYR A 429 4.62 5.97 10.64
N ILE A 430 3.89 4.87 10.67
CA ILE A 430 2.44 4.83 10.53
C ILE A 430 1.83 4.51 11.89
N ASP A 431 1.13 5.51 12.44
CA ASP A 431 0.47 5.42 13.75
C ASP A 431 -0.84 4.64 13.63
N ILE A 432 -0.73 3.31 13.65
CA ILE A 432 -1.91 2.45 13.57
C ILE A 432 -2.71 2.45 14.87
N ASP A 433 -2.07 2.71 16.01
CA ASP A 433 -2.73 2.85 17.31
C ASP A 433 -3.74 4.02 17.30
N GLY A 434 -3.30 5.16 16.77
CA GLY A 434 -4.14 6.35 16.61
C GLY A 434 -5.38 6.12 15.73
N LEU A 435 -5.38 5.11 14.84
CA LEU A 435 -6.53 4.79 13.98
C LEU A 435 -7.73 4.25 14.79
N MET A 436 -7.48 3.62 15.94
CA MET A 436 -8.54 3.07 16.80
C MET A 436 -9.31 4.17 17.55
N GLY A 437 -8.72 5.36 17.71
CA GLY A 437 -9.34 6.49 18.38
C GLY A 437 -9.81 6.16 19.80
N THR A 438 -11.13 6.16 20.01
CA THR A 438 -11.75 5.87 21.33
C THR A 438 -12.56 4.58 21.34
N GLY A 439 -12.39 3.72 20.34
CA GLY A 439 -13.12 2.46 20.22
C GLY A 439 -12.23 1.31 19.79
N HIS A 440 -12.86 0.19 19.46
CA HIS A 440 -12.25 -0.97 18.80
C HIS A 440 -11.32 -1.86 19.62
N ARG A 441 -11.13 -1.55 20.90
CA ARG A 441 -10.32 -2.33 21.83
C ARG A 441 -11.18 -3.30 22.64
N PHE A 442 -10.53 -4.22 23.34
CA PHE A 442 -11.19 -4.98 24.41
C PHE A 442 -11.58 -4.04 25.55
N CYS A 443 -12.60 -4.41 26.33
CA CYS A 443 -13.04 -3.67 27.52
C CYS A 443 -13.64 -2.28 27.23
N GLU A 444 -14.12 -2.00 26.01
CA GLU A 444 -14.78 -0.72 25.71
C GLU A 444 -16.12 -0.54 26.47
N PRO A 445 -16.51 0.70 26.83
CA PRO A 445 -17.70 0.96 27.62
C PRO A 445 -18.99 0.36 27.06
N GLY A 446 -19.70 -0.38 27.91
CA GLY A 446 -20.99 -0.99 27.57
C GLY A 446 -20.88 -2.36 26.89
N ILE A 447 -19.68 -2.89 26.70
CA ILE A 447 -19.44 -4.27 26.25
C ILE A 447 -19.35 -5.20 27.46
N GLN A 448 -20.04 -6.34 27.41
CA GLN A 448 -19.94 -7.36 28.45
C GLN A 448 -18.89 -8.39 28.06
N GLU A 449 -17.65 -8.16 28.50
CA GLU A 449 -16.52 -9.02 28.16
C GLU A 449 -16.49 -10.34 28.97
N PRO A 450 -15.90 -11.42 28.41
CA PRO A 450 -15.41 -11.50 27.02
C PRO A 450 -16.55 -11.61 26.00
N ASP A 451 -16.51 -10.77 24.97
CA ASP A 451 -17.48 -10.77 23.87
C ASP A 451 -16.81 -11.14 22.53
N GLN A 452 -16.97 -12.40 22.13
CA GLN A 452 -16.39 -12.94 20.89
C GLN A 452 -17.09 -12.41 19.63
N ASP A 453 -18.31 -11.89 19.77
CA ASP A 453 -19.16 -11.46 18.68
C ASP A 453 -19.21 -9.93 18.54
N ASN A 454 -18.37 -9.20 19.30
CA ASN A 454 -18.31 -7.74 19.25
C ASN A 454 -17.88 -7.24 17.86
N PRO A 455 -18.79 -6.67 17.05
CA PRO A 455 -18.48 -6.28 15.68
C PRO A 455 -17.61 -5.02 15.60
N ASN A 456 -17.45 -4.30 16.72
CA ASN A 456 -16.61 -3.13 16.79
C ASN A 456 -15.18 -3.48 17.21
N LEU A 457 -14.91 -4.67 17.75
CA LEU A 457 -13.56 -5.07 18.15
C LEU A 457 -12.68 -5.27 16.90
N TRP A 458 -11.49 -4.67 16.89
CA TRP A 458 -10.55 -4.77 15.77
C TRP A 458 -9.46 -5.83 15.94
N PHE A 459 -9.48 -6.56 17.05
CA PHE A 459 -8.59 -7.68 17.32
C PHE A 459 -9.36 -8.99 17.35
N PHE A 460 -8.75 -10.09 16.89
CA PHE A 460 -9.40 -11.39 17.04
C PHE A 460 -9.47 -11.81 18.50
N HIS A 461 -10.66 -12.24 18.93
CA HIS A 461 -10.90 -12.82 20.23
C HIS A 461 -10.40 -14.28 20.28
N TYR A 462 -9.99 -14.76 21.47
CA TYR A 462 -9.85 -16.20 21.73
C TYR A 462 -11.18 -16.95 21.50
N PRO A 463 -11.19 -18.10 20.80
CA PRO A 463 -12.38 -18.89 20.49
C PRO A 463 -12.89 -19.78 21.65
N TYR A 464 -13.45 -19.22 22.73
CA TYR A 464 -13.90 -20.00 23.92
C TYR A 464 -14.99 -21.04 23.66
N GLY A 465 -15.79 -20.87 22.60
CA GLY A 465 -16.85 -21.80 22.23
C GLY A 465 -16.37 -23.11 21.58
N THR A 466 -15.08 -23.24 21.29
CA THR A 466 -14.51 -24.38 20.56
C THR A 466 -13.79 -25.34 21.52
N ASP A 467 -14.09 -26.64 21.43
CA ASP A 467 -13.41 -27.70 22.18
C ASP A 467 -12.60 -28.59 21.23
N ASP A 468 -11.30 -28.31 21.14
CA ASP A 468 -10.38 -29.01 20.25
C ASP A 468 -9.68 -30.20 20.94
N THR A 469 -10.07 -30.56 22.18
CA THR A 469 -9.38 -31.60 22.96
C THR A 469 -9.44 -33.00 22.34
N ASN A 470 -10.46 -33.25 21.52
CA ASN A 470 -10.65 -34.51 20.80
C ASN A 470 -10.19 -34.44 19.35
N ASP A 471 -9.58 -33.33 18.93
CA ASP A 471 -9.05 -33.18 17.59
C ASP A 471 -7.88 -34.17 17.36
N PRO A 472 -7.95 -35.07 16.36
CA PRO A 472 -6.92 -36.07 16.11
C PRO A 472 -5.55 -35.48 15.78
N THR A 473 -5.51 -34.30 15.14
CA THR A 473 -4.28 -33.58 14.80
C THR A 473 -3.63 -33.01 16.06
N ILE A 474 -4.43 -32.39 16.93
CA ILE A 474 -3.96 -31.95 18.25
C ILE A 474 -3.42 -33.14 19.04
N GLN A 475 -4.16 -34.25 19.14
CA GLN A 475 -3.70 -35.46 19.86
C GLN A 475 -2.38 -36.04 19.34
N TYR A 476 -2.10 -35.92 18.05
CA TYR A 476 -0.82 -36.34 17.49
C TYR A 476 0.32 -35.40 17.86
N LEU A 477 0.15 -34.08 17.68
CA LEU A 477 1.19 -33.10 18.06
C LEU A 477 1.57 -33.23 19.53
N ASN A 478 0.56 -33.46 20.37
CA ASN A 478 0.70 -33.77 21.79
C ASN A 478 1.58 -34.99 22.07
N SER A 479 1.43 -36.05 21.27
CA SER A 479 2.23 -37.26 21.40
C SER A 479 3.68 -37.05 20.95
N VAL A 480 3.91 -36.24 19.91
CA VAL A 480 5.25 -35.87 19.45
C VAL A 480 5.98 -35.12 20.56
N GLU A 481 5.32 -34.15 21.19
CA GLU A 481 5.93 -33.41 22.28
C GLU A 481 6.28 -34.32 23.46
N GLN A 482 5.33 -35.13 23.94
CA GLN A 482 5.58 -36.02 25.09
C GLN A 482 6.74 -36.98 24.84
N ALA A 483 6.93 -37.42 23.59
CA ALA A 483 8.05 -38.28 23.22
C ALA A 483 9.40 -37.54 23.22
N ASN A 484 9.41 -36.23 23.00
CA ASN A 484 10.62 -35.43 22.81
C ASN A 484 10.91 -34.42 23.93
N VAL A 485 10.03 -34.28 24.92
CA VAL A 485 10.15 -33.29 26.02
C VAL A 485 11.48 -33.33 26.77
N ASN A 486 12.17 -34.49 26.79
CA ASN A 486 13.47 -34.66 27.46
C ASN A 486 14.68 -34.55 26.51
N THR A 487 14.45 -34.40 25.20
CA THR A 487 15.49 -34.37 24.17
C THR A 487 15.55 -33.04 23.42
N LEU A 488 14.52 -32.20 23.53
CA LEU A 488 14.56 -30.82 23.08
C LEU A 488 15.60 -30.05 23.91
N THR A 489 16.46 -29.29 23.24
CA THR A 489 17.51 -28.42 23.79
C THR A 489 16.97 -27.13 24.41
N TRP A 490 15.66 -26.95 24.38
CA TRP A 490 14.92 -25.91 25.09
C TRP A 490 15.15 -25.94 26.61
N ASP A 491 15.61 -24.82 27.16
CA ASP A 491 15.54 -24.56 28.59
C ASP A 491 14.31 -23.70 28.86
N GLN A 492 13.37 -24.28 29.59
CA GLN A 492 12.13 -23.62 29.99
C GLN A 492 12.33 -22.27 30.65
N ASN A 493 13.50 -21.97 31.23
CA ASN A 493 13.75 -20.71 31.92
C ASN A 493 14.39 -19.63 31.05
N SER A 494 14.98 -19.99 29.90
CA SER A 494 15.84 -19.07 29.14
C SER A 494 15.58 -19.04 27.63
N THR A 495 14.80 -19.96 27.08
CA THR A 495 14.50 -20.02 25.64
C THR A 495 13.16 -19.34 25.33
N LEU A 496 13.14 -18.46 24.33
CA LEU A 496 11.89 -17.82 23.87
C LEU A 496 11.01 -18.83 23.14
N TRP A 497 9.69 -18.59 23.12
CA TRP A 497 8.72 -19.53 22.55
C TRP A 497 8.96 -19.84 21.07
N VAL A 498 9.37 -18.85 20.27
CA VAL A 498 9.68 -19.05 18.84
C VAL A 498 10.84 -20.04 18.62
N ASP A 499 11.84 -20.06 19.52
CA ASP A 499 13.01 -20.93 19.43
C ASP A 499 12.62 -22.38 19.79
N TYR A 500 11.78 -22.56 20.81
CA TYR A 500 11.18 -23.85 21.12
C TYR A 500 10.42 -24.42 19.92
N LEU A 501 9.55 -23.60 19.31
CA LEU A 501 8.72 -24.06 18.21
C LEU A 501 9.58 -24.56 17.05
N ASN A 502 10.68 -23.89 16.74
CA ASN A 502 11.60 -24.33 15.68
C ASN A 502 12.18 -25.71 15.93
N GLU A 503 12.50 -26.03 17.17
CA GLU A 503 12.98 -27.34 17.55
C GLU A 503 11.86 -28.37 17.62
N PHE A 504 10.71 -28.04 18.22
CA PHE A 504 9.54 -28.91 18.31
C PHE A 504 9.09 -29.40 16.93
N TRP A 505 8.88 -28.47 16.00
CA TRP A 505 8.43 -28.79 14.65
C TRP A 505 9.48 -29.56 13.85
N SER A 506 10.77 -29.47 14.18
CA SER A 506 11.80 -30.35 13.59
C SER A 506 11.60 -31.83 13.94
N GLN A 507 10.87 -32.12 15.02
CA GLN A 507 10.54 -33.49 15.46
C GLN A 507 9.20 -33.98 14.89
N VAL A 508 8.41 -33.11 14.24
CA VAL A 508 7.09 -33.46 13.71
C VAL A 508 7.23 -34.20 12.37
N ASP A 509 6.72 -35.43 12.30
CA ASP A 509 6.64 -36.19 11.05
C ASP A 509 5.43 -35.70 10.25
N GLU A 510 5.68 -34.85 9.24
CA GLU A 510 4.64 -34.30 8.36
C GLU A 510 3.78 -35.39 7.70
N THR A 511 4.30 -36.59 7.46
CA THR A 511 3.53 -37.68 6.85
C THR A 511 2.49 -38.22 7.83
N GLN A 512 2.85 -38.40 9.10
CA GLN A 512 1.91 -38.83 10.15
C GLN A 512 0.94 -37.72 10.51
N LEU A 513 1.42 -36.47 10.57
CA LEU A 513 0.58 -35.29 10.78
C LEU A 513 -0.55 -35.24 9.74
N ASN A 514 -0.20 -35.36 8.45
CA ASN A 514 -1.18 -35.36 7.35
C ASN A 514 -2.13 -36.58 7.38
N GLN A 515 -1.78 -37.69 8.05
CA GLN A 515 -2.68 -38.83 8.20
C GLN A 515 -3.75 -38.60 9.27
N THR A 516 -3.48 -37.79 10.30
CA THR A 516 -4.48 -37.46 11.34
C THR A 516 -5.69 -36.74 10.75
N VAL A 517 -5.43 -35.89 9.77
CA VAL A 517 -6.40 -35.17 8.96
C VAL A 517 -7.29 -36.13 8.15
N ALA A 518 -6.68 -37.09 7.46
CA ALA A 518 -7.36 -38.02 6.56
C ALA A 518 -8.28 -39.03 7.29
N GLY A 519 -8.12 -39.19 8.60
CA GLY A 519 -8.95 -40.04 9.46
C GLY A 519 -10.35 -39.49 9.75
N SER A 520 -10.64 -38.23 9.39
CA SER A 520 -11.92 -37.54 9.65
C SER A 520 -13.08 -37.97 8.74
N GLY A 521 -12.82 -38.82 7.73
CA GLY A 521 -13.86 -39.48 6.94
C GLY A 521 -14.19 -38.81 5.59
N ASP A 522 -13.53 -37.71 5.23
CA ASP A 522 -13.63 -37.13 3.88
C ASP A 522 -12.29 -37.27 3.13
N VAL A 523 -12.23 -38.25 2.22
CA VAL A 523 -11.07 -38.55 1.37
C VAL A 523 -10.73 -37.43 0.36
N ASN A 524 -11.54 -36.37 0.27
CA ASN A 524 -11.30 -35.20 -0.59
C ASN A 524 -11.03 -33.90 0.20
N ALA A 525 -11.07 -33.91 1.53
CA ALA A 525 -10.76 -32.73 2.32
C ALA A 525 -9.24 -32.47 2.32
N GLN A 526 -8.81 -31.37 1.70
CA GLN A 526 -7.47 -30.82 1.87
C GLN A 526 -7.47 -29.98 3.15
N LEU A 527 -7.29 -30.59 4.32
CA LEU A 527 -6.99 -29.80 5.53
C LEU A 527 -5.53 -29.34 5.42
N ASP A 528 -5.31 -28.04 5.49
CA ASP A 528 -3.98 -27.47 5.68
C ASP A 528 -3.89 -27.08 7.16
N ILE A 529 -3.08 -27.84 7.91
CA ILE A 529 -2.95 -27.64 9.35
C ILE A 529 -2.56 -26.21 9.74
N TRP A 530 -1.81 -25.53 8.87
CA TRP A 530 -1.32 -24.19 9.16
C TRP A 530 -2.47 -23.18 9.25
N PRO A 531 -3.35 -23.02 8.26
CA PRO A 531 -4.53 -22.17 8.44
C PRO A 531 -5.62 -22.80 9.30
N ASP A 532 -5.87 -24.10 9.18
CA ASP A 532 -7.07 -24.72 9.74
C ASP A 532 -6.98 -24.97 11.25
N ILE A 533 -5.77 -25.18 11.78
CA ILE A 533 -5.53 -25.45 13.20
C ILE A 533 -4.67 -24.35 13.81
N ILE A 534 -3.46 -24.12 13.27
CA ILE A 534 -2.50 -23.19 13.87
C ILE A 534 -2.96 -21.74 13.74
N GLY A 535 -3.35 -21.31 12.54
CA GLY A 535 -3.77 -19.94 12.24
C GLY A 535 -5.03 -19.55 13.01
N PHE A 536 -5.94 -20.50 13.21
CA PHE A 536 -7.12 -20.30 14.04
C PHE A 536 -6.79 -19.96 15.50
N HIS A 537 -5.76 -20.58 16.08
CA HIS A 537 -5.29 -20.29 17.44
C HIS A 537 -4.31 -19.12 17.52
N ALA A 538 -3.48 -18.94 16.49
CA ALA A 538 -2.42 -17.94 16.45
C ALA A 538 -2.96 -16.52 16.22
N LYS A 539 -4.11 -16.37 15.56
CA LYS A 539 -4.69 -15.04 15.25
C LYS A 539 -5.13 -14.23 16.46
N VAL A 540 -5.20 -14.82 17.65
CA VAL A 540 -5.66 -14.14 18.88
C VAL A 540 -4.86 -12.85 19.09
N PHE A 541 -5.54 -11.72 19.32
CA PHE A 541 -4.96 -10.38 19.44
C PHE A 541 -4.29 -9.82 18.16
N HIS A 542 -4.48 -10.47 17.01
CA HIS A 542 -4.06 -9.92 15.71
C HIS A 542 -5.16 -9.03 15.10
N PRO A 543 -4.81 -8.09 14.20
CA PRO A 543 -5.78 -7.25 13.51
C PRO A 543 -6.82 -8.06 12.75
N GLN A 544 -8.09 -7.69 12.90
CA GLN A 544 -9.17 -8.17 12.04
C GLN A 544 -9.14 -7.44 10.69
N VAL A 545 -9.93 -7.92 9.73
CA VAL A 545 -10.04 -7.37 8.37
C VAL A 545 -10.27 -5.85 8.37
N ALA A 546 -11.21 -5.36 9.19
CA ALA A 546 -11.52 -3.92 9.26
C ALA A 546 -10.31 -3.08 9.71
N TYR A 547 -9.46 -3.63 10.58
CA TYR A 547 -8.26 -2.92 11.01
C TYR A 547 -7.18 -2.96 9.92
N HIS A 548 -7.02 -4.08 9.21
CA HIS A 548 -6.15 -4.14 8.03
C HIS A 548 -6.55 -3.15 6.93
N GLU A 549 -7.85 -2.96 6.70
CA GLU A 549 -8.36 -1.92 5.77
C GLU A 549 -7.96 -0.52 6.24
N ALA A 550 -8.12 -0.21 7.53
CA ALA A 550 -7.70 1.07 8.08
C ALA A 550 -6.17 1.30 7.99
N ILE A 551 -5.37 0.25 8.23
CA ILE A 551 -3.91 0.30 8.08
C ILE A 551 -3.53 0.56 6.61
N TYR A 552 -4.19 -0.12 5.66
CA TYR A 552 -4.02 0.12 4.23
C TYR A 552 -4.29 1.58 3.86
N ASP A 553 -5.44 2.13 4.25
CA ASP A 553 -5.83 3.50 3.93
C ASP A 553 -4.79 4.51 4.47
N ALA A 554 -4.33 4.32 5.72
CA ALA A 554 -3.31 5.15 6.33
C ALA A 554 -1.98 5.11 5.55
N ILE A 555 -1.49 3.92 5.19
CA ILE A 555 -0.26 3.75 4.40
C ILE A 555 -0.41 4.37 3.01
N ALA A 556 -1.52 4.09 2.32
CA ALA A 556 -1.76 4.55 0.96
C ALA A 556 -1.83 6.09 0.89
N ARG A 557 -2.55 6.72 1.82
CA ARG A 557 -2.61 8.19 1.92
C ARG A 557 -1.27 8.81 2.26
N GLN A 558 -0.52 8.20 3.19
CA GLN A 558 0.82 8.66 3.51
C GLN A 558 1.74 8.57 2.29
N HIS A 559 1.63 7.49 1.49
CA HIS A 559 2.40 7.33 0.26
C HIS A 559 2.07 8.40 -0.78
N ILE A 560 0.80 8.64 -1.05
CA ILE A 560 0.35 9.68 -1.98
C ILE A 560 0.84 11.07 -1.54
N SER A 561 0.76 11.34 -0.24
CA SER A 561 1.29 12.59 0.33
C SER A 561 2.79 12.74 0.11
N ASP A 562 3.58 11.69 0.33
CA ASP A 562 5.03 11.72 0.13
C ASP A 562 5.43 11.84 -1.34
N LEU A 563 4.60 11.38 -2.28
CA LEU A 563 4.79 11.62 -3.72
C LEU A 563 4.58 13.10 -4.11
N GLY A 564 4.06 13.94 -3.21
CA GLY A 564 3.75 15.34 -3.50
C GLY A 564 2.54 15.52 -4.42
N VAL A 565 1.77 14.44 -4.65
CA VAL A 565 0.47 14.48 -5.30
C VAL A 565 -0.52 14.88 -4.21
N GLY A 566 -0.68 16.19 -4.00
CA GLY A 566 -1.61 16.69 -2.99
C GLY A 566 -2.98 16.03 -3.15
N ALA A 567 -3.61 15.64 -2.04
CA ALA A 567 -4.97 15.10 -2.02
C ALA A 567 -5.89 15.99 -2.88
N ILE A 568 -6.33 15.45 -4.02
CA ILE A 568 -7.29 16.08 -4.93
C ILE A 568 -8.69 15.71 -4.48
#